data_AF-A0A969P1Q2-F1
#
_entry.id   AF-A0A969P1Q2-F1
#
_cell.length_a   1.000
_cell.length_b   1.000
_cell.length_c   1.000
_cell.angle_alpha   90.00
_cell.angle_beta   90.00
_cell.angle_gamma   90.00
#
_symmetry.space_group_name_H-M   'P 1'
#
loop_
_entity.id
_entity.type
_entity.pdbx_description
1 polymer ?
#
loop_
_entity_poly.entity_id
_entity_poly.type
_entity_poly.pdbx_seq_one_letter_code
_entity_poly.pdbx_strand_id
1 'polypeptide(L)' 'HECGHINSDLTLADRVWTCPACGVVLDRDGNAARNIRDEGRRLAGA' A
#
# COMPACT_ATOMS: atom_id res chain seq x y z
N HIS A 1 4.60 2.73 5.45
CA HIS A 1 4.97 4.05 4.91
C HIS A 1 4.59 5.09 5.93
N GLU A 2 5.56 5.76 6.53
CA GLU A 2 5.35 6.59 7.74
C GLU A 2 5.56 8.09 7.48
N CYS A 3 5.84 8.52 6.24
CA CYS A 3 6.14 9.93 5.98
C CYS A 3 4.90 10.85 5.88
N GLY A 4 3.69 10.26 5.85
CA GLY A 4 2.42 11.01 5.83
C GLY A 4 2.09 11.71 4.51
N HIS A 5 2.94 11.65 3.49
CA HIS A 5 2.65 12.24 2.18
C HIS A 5 1.53 11.50 1.44
N ILE A 6 0.49 12.24 1.03
CA ILE A 6 -0.68 11.73 0.32
C ILE A 6 -0.59 12.18 -1.14
N ASN A 7 -0.65 11.21 -2.07
CA ASN A 7 -0.83 11.49 -3.49
C ASN A 7 -2.28 11.19 -3.87
N SER A 8 -3.07 12.24 -4.09
CA SER A 8 -4.49 12.16 -4.43
C SER A 8 -4.77 11.80 -5.90
N ASP A 9 -3.74 11.85 -6.75
CA ASP A 9 -3.87 11.64 -8.20
C ASP A 9 -3.56 10.18 -8.61
N LEU A 10 -3.26 9.31 -7.64
CA LEU A 10 -3.00 7.89 -7.88
C LEU A 10 -4.25 7.18 -8.43
N THR A 11 -4.09 6.57 -9.59
CA THR A 11 -5.12 5.74 -10.22
C THR A 11 -4.88 4.25 -9.98
N LEU A 12 -5.88 3.42 -10.32
CA LEU A 12 -5.71 1.96 -10.30
C LEU A 12 -4.68 1.44 -11.33
N ALA A 13 -4.33 2.24 -12.34
CA ALA A 13 -3.29 1.86 -13.30
C ALA A 13 -1.88 2.04 -12.70
N ASP A 14 -1.74 2.90 -11.69
CA ASP A 14 -0.47 3.19 -11.04
C ASP A 14 -0.14 2.08 -10.02
N ARG A 15 0.56 1.06 -10.51
CA ARG A 15 0.95 -0.11 -9.70
C ARG A 15 2.10 0.20 -8.74
N VAL A 16 2.99 1.10 -9.16
CA VAL A 16 4.18 1.51 -8.42
C VAL A 16 4.25 3.02 -8.42
N TRP A 17 4.51 3.60 -7.24
CA TRP A 17 4.71 5.02 -7.10
C TRP A 17 5.84 5.31 -6.11
N THR A 18 6.74 6.19 -6.50
CA THR A 18 7.82 6.68 -5.63
C THR A 18 7.34 7.93 -4.91
N CYS A 19 7.34 7.90 -3.59
CA CYS A 19 6.98 9.08 -2.80
C CYS A 19 8.00 10.21 -3.02
N PRO A 20 7.60 11.40 -3.48
CA PRO A 20 8.54 12.50 -3.70
C PRO A 20 9.07 13.10 -2.39
N ALA A 21 8.38 12.89 -1.26
CA ALA A 21 8.78 13.41 0.04
C ALA A 21 9.87 12.57 0.72
N CYS A 22 9.82 11.24 0.59
CA CYS A 22 10.75 10.33 1.29
C CYS A 22 11.51 9.36 0.37
N GLY A 23 11.22 9.37 -0.94
CA GLY A 23 11.87 8.51 -1.94
C GLY A 23 11.47 7.04 -1.88
N VAL A 24 10.59 6.64 -0.95
CA VAL A 24 10.20 5.22 -0.82
C VAL A 24 9.35 4.80 -2.01
N VAL A 25 9.63 3.61 -2.54
CA VAL A 25 8.84 2.99 -3.60
C VAL A 25 7.68 2.23 -2.96
N LEU A 26 6.47 2.58 -3.35
CA LEU A 26 5.24 1.99 -2.87
C LEU A 26 4.61 1.16 -3.99
N ASP A 27 4.51 -0.14 -3.75
CA ASP A 27 3.84 -1.09 -4.62
C ASP A 27 2.43 -1.38 -4.09
N ARG A 28 1.43 -1.06 -4.91
CA ARG A 28 0.02 -1.30 -4.61
C ARG A 28 -0.28 -2.78 -4.43
N ASP A 29 0.34 -3.66 -5.20
CA ASP A 29 0.06 -5.08 -5.16
C ASP A 29 0.62 -5.71 -3.88
N GLY A 30 1.81 -5.28 -3.45
CA GLY A 30 2.35 -5.61 -2.14
C GLY A 30 1.47 -5.13 -0.99
N ASN A 31 0.87 -3.93 -1.09
CA ASN A 31 -0.10 -3.45 -0.10
C ASN A 31 -1.39 -4.28 -0.09
N ALA A 32 -1.94 -4.61 -1.26
CA ALA A 32 -3.13 -5.44 -1.38
C ALA A 32 -2.90 -6.84 -0.80
N ALA A 33 -1.76 -7.48 -1.10
CA ALA A 33 -1.39 -8.78 -0.55
C ALA A 33 -1.29 -8.76 0.98
N ARG A 34 -0.72 -7.69 1.56
CA ARG A 34 -0.69 -7.48 3.03
C ARG A 34 -2.10 -7.37 3.60
N ASN A 35 -2.97 -6.54 3.00
CA ASN A 35 -4.35 -6.38 3.45
C ASN A 35 -5.14 -7.70 3.39
N ILE A 36 -5.02 -8.45 2.29
CA ILE A 36 -5.69 -9.76 2.11
C ILE A 36 -5.18 -10.77 3.16
N ARG A 37 -3.86 -10.83 3.38
CA ARG A 37 -3.27 -11.70 4.41
C ARG A 37 -3.81 -11.36 5.80
N ASP A 38 -3.85 -10.08 6.15
CA ASP A 38 -4.24 -9.63 7.49
C ASP A 38 -5.75 -9.86 7.72
N GLU A 39 -6.59 -9.64 6.69
CA GLU A 39 -8.00 -9.99 6.75
C GLU A 39 -8.21 -11.51 6.87
N GLY A 40 -7.43 -12.31 6.13
CA GLY A 40 -7.44 -13.77 6.28
C GLY A 40 -7.09 -14.22 7.71
N ARG A 41 -6.10 -13.57 8.35
CA ARG A 41 -5.75 -13.83 9.75
C ARG A 41 -6.87 -13.44 10.73
N ARG A 42 -7.53 -12.31 10.48
CA ARG A 42 -8.67 -11.84 11.28
C ARG A 42 -9.85 -12.81 11.20
N LEU A 43 -10.20 -13.27 9.99
CA LEU A 43 -11.29 -14.23 9.77
C LEU A 43 -10.97 -15.63 10.33
N ALA A 44 -9.69 -16.01 10.35
CA ALA A 44 -9.23 -17.28 10.90
C ALA A 44 -9.24 -17.34 12.44
N GLY A 45 -9.57 -16.24 13.14
CA GLY A 45 -9.77 -16.23 14.59
C GLY A 45 -8.49 -16.48 15.40
N ALA A 46 -7.37 -15.86 15.02
CA ALA A 46 -6.19 -15.75 15.89
C ALA A 46 -6.43 -14.74 17.02
#